data_AF-A0A8H4HJX4-F1
#
_entry.id   AF-A0A8H4HJX4-F1
#
_cell.length_a   1.000
_cell.length_b   1.000
_cell.length_c   1.000
_cell.angle_alpha   90.00
_cell.angle_beta   90.00
_cell.angle_gamma   90.00
#
_symmetry.space_group_name_H-M   'P 1'
#
loop_
_entity.id
_entity.type
_entity.pdbx_description
1 polymer ?
#
loop_
_entity_poly.entity_id
_entity_poly.type
_entity_poly.pdbx_seq_one_letter_code
_entity_poly.pdbx_strand_id
1 'polypeptide(L)'
;MELCSAVSWLESLGRVHGDIRPPNLLLDAEDHLKLADFDSVASVGEPYAGAAPPWARLLGSEAGSENGTFGMCGARTEQFAIGSIIYSMKGEIVKRLQKMVFPTLNGGDLDRIIERCWKGGFSSLCDLLEEAKLLHGAKQLPRATSLSREDCDEIRKECVLLVEDGLLA
;
A
#
# COMPACT_ATOMS: atom_id res chain seq x y z
N MET A 1 9.51 0.47 -5.17
CA MET A 1 9.37 -0.71 -6.06
C MET A 1 8.74 -1.89 -5.33
N GLU A 2 9.27 -2.28 -4.18
CA GLU A 2 8.81 -3.47 -3.44
C GLU A 2 7.35 -3.38 -2.98
N LEU A 3 6.90 -2.23 -2.47
CA LEU A 3 5.49 -2.04 -2.10
C LEU A 3 4.55 -2.27 -3.30
N CYS A 4 4.81 -1.61 -4.44
CA CYS A 4 4.00 -1.80 -5.66
C CYS A 4 4.02 -3.26 -6.13
N SER A 5 5.14 -3.96 -5.98
CA SER A 5 5.27 -5.37 -6.32
C SER A 5 4.42 -6.26 -5.41
N ALA A 6 4.44 -6.01 -4.10
CA ALA A 6 3.69 -6.78 -3.11
C ALA A 6 2.17 -6.63 -3.32
N VAL A 7 1.68 -5.41 -3.52
CA VAL A 7 0.24 -5.17 -3.72
C VAL A 7 -0.24 -5.62 -5.09
N SER A 8 0.60 -5.55 -6.13
CA SER A 8 0.28 -6.09 -7.46
C SER A 8 0.17 -7.62 -7.40
N TRP A 9 1.01 -8.28 -6.61
CA TRP A 9 0.87 -9.70 -6.35
C TRP A 9 -0.42 -10.01 -5.58
N LEU A 10 -0.76 -9.25 -4.53
CA LEU A 10 -1.98 -9.45 -3.76
C LEU A 10 -3.25 -9.26 -4.63
N GLU A 11 -3.26 -8.24 -5.49
CA GLU A 11 -4.32 -8.01 -6.47
C GLU A 11 -4.47 -9.18 -7.44
N SER A 12 -3.36 -9.81 -7.87
CA SER A 12 -3.40 -11.00 -8.74
C SER A 12 -4.08 -12.21 -8.09
N LEU A 13 -4.20 -12.22 -6.76
CA LEU A 13 -4.97 -13.21 -6.00
C LEU A 13 -6.44 -12.81 -5.79
N GLY A 14 -6.88 -11.69 -6.37
CA GLY A 14 -8.23 -11.14 -6.17
C GLY A 14 -8.44 -10.51 -4.79
N ARG A 15 -7.36 -10.03 -4.16
CA ARG A 15 -7.35 -9.47 -2.80
C ARG A 15 -6.80 -8.05 -2.78
N VAL A 16 -7.22 -7.27 -1.80
CA VAL A 16 -6.58 -6.01 -1.41
C VAL A 16 -6.01 -6.14 0.00
N HIS A 17 -5.00 -5.35 0.34
CA HIS A 17 -4.45 -5.34 1.69
C HIS A 17 -5.39 -4.65 2.67
N GLY A 18 -6.05 -3.58 2.24
CA GLY A 18 -7.04 -2.86 3.06
C GLY A 18 -6.43 -1.88 4.05
N ASP A 19 -5.27 -2.17 4.65
CA ASP A 19 -4.59 -1.27 5.60
C ASP A 19 -3.14 -0.90 5.21
N ILE A 20 -2.93 -0.40 3.98
CA ILE A 20 -1.58 0.06 3.58
C ILE A 20 -1.27 1.39 4.26
N ARG A 21 -0.30 1.39 5.18
CA ARG A 21 0.13 2.60 5.91
C ARG A 21 1.54 2.41 6.50
N PRO A 22 2.25 3.50 6.87
CA PRO A 22 3.65 3.39 7.33
C PRO A 22 3.90 2.38 8.46
N PRO A 23 3.04 2.23 9.49
CA PRO A 23 3.22 1.19 10.51
C PRO A 23 3.26 -0.25 9.98
N ASN A 24 2.67 -0.49 8.81
CA ASN A 24 2.52 -1.81 8.20
C ASN A 24 3.55 -2.03 7.07
N LEU A 25 4.51 -1.09 6.91
CA LEU A 25 5.64 -1.18 5.99
C LEU A 25 6.92 -1.36 6.81
N LEU A 26 7.27 -2.62 7.05
CA LEU A 26 8.47 -2.97 7.81
C LEU A 26 9.69 -2.97 6.88
N LEU A 27 10.87 -2.80 7.46
CA LEU A 27 12.16 -2.97 6.79
C LEU A 27 12.92 -4.10 7.49
N ASP A 28 13.57 -4.96 6.71
CA ASP A 28 14.55 -5.89 7.26
C ASP A 28 15.94 -5.25 7.40
N ALA A 29 16.94 -6.04 7.81
CA ALA A 29 18.30 -5.58 8.08
C ALA A 29 19.02 -5.05 6.83
N GLU A 30 18.52 -5.37 5.64
CA GLU A 30 19.06 -4.95 4.34
C GLU A 30 18.22 -3.83 3.70
N ASP A 31 17.33 -3.18 4.46
CA ASP A 31 16.42 -2.13 4.02
C ASP A 31 15.38 -2.59 2.96
N HIS A 32 15.08 -3.90 2.88
CA HIS A 32 14.00 -4.39 2.03
C HIS A 32 12.65 -4.24 2.70
N LEU A 33 11.68 -3.71 1.94
CA LEU A 33 10.32 -3.51 2.42
C LEU A 33 9.55 -4.83 2.51
N LYS A 34 8.94 -5.05 3.69
CA LYS A 34 7.97 -6.11 3.94
C LYS A 34 6.62 -5.51 4.29
N LEU A 35 5.60 -5.85 3.51
CA LEU A 35 4.22 -5.51 3.80
C LEU A 35 3.69 -6.47 4.88
N ALA A 36 3.15 -5.92 5.96
CA ALA A 36 2.70 -6.66 7.13
C ALA A 36 1.26 -6.27 7.52
N ASP A 37 0.68 -6.99 8.48
CA ASP A 37 -0.66 -6.75 9.04
C ASP A 37 -1.81 -6.95 8.02
N PHE A 38 -2.11 -8.23 7.77
CA PHE A 38 -3.11 -8.67 6.79
C PHE A 38 -4.53 -8.82 7.37
N ASP A 39 -4.79 -8.32 8.58
CA ASP A 39 -6.10 -8.47 9.25
C ASP A 39 -7.23 -7.72 8.52
N SER A 40 -6.89 -6.72 7.71
CA SER A 40 -7.83 -5.95 6.89
C SER A 40 -7.96 -6.45 5.45
N VAL A 41 -7.39 -7.62 5.12
CA VAL A 41 -7.48 -8.18 3.77
C VAL A 41 -8.93 -8.44 3.39
N ALA A 42 -9.30 -7.96 2.21
CA ALA A 42 -10.64 -8.10 1.66
C ALA A 42 -10.59 -8.57 0.20
N SER A 43 -11.69 -9.11 -0.30
CA SER A 43 -11.83 -9.41 -1.73
C SER A 43 -12.02 -8.12 -2.52
N VAL A 44 -11.48 -8.10 -3.74
CA VAL A 44 -11.78 -7.00 -4.69
C VAL A 44 -13.30 -6.96 -4.94
N GLY A 45 -13.87 -5.75 -4.88
CA GLY A 45 -15.31 -5.52 -5.06
C GLY A 45 -16.14 -5.51 -3.77
N GLU A 46 -15.56 -5.88 -2.62
CA GLU A 46 -16.23 -5.72 -1.31
C GLU A 46 -16.22 -4.25 -0.86
N PRO A 47 -17.17 -3.83 0.01
CA PRO A 47 -17.13 -2.50 0.61
C PRO A 47 -15.82 -2.27 1.38
N TYR A 48 -15.15 -1.14 1.13
CA TYR A 48 -13.92 -0.82 1.81
C TYR A 48 -14.17 -0.39 3.25
N ALA A 49 -13.62 -1.15 4.19
CA ALA A 49 -13.70 -0.91 5.64
C ALA A 49 -12.32 -0.92 6.33
N GLY A 50 -11.24 -0.83 5.56
CA GLY A 50 -9.86 -0.89 6.05
C GLY A 50 -9.38 0.43 6.65
N ALA A 51 -8.27 0.94 6.14
CA ALA A 51 -7.64 2.16 6.66
C ALA A 51 -8.57 3.38 6.69
N ALA A 52 -8.21 4.36 7.52
CA ALA A 52 -8.84 5.66 7.58
C ALA A 52 -7.98 6.73 6.88
N PRO A 53 -8.49 7.96 6.68
CA PRO A 53 -7.65 9.09 6.27
C PRO A 53 -6.42 9.25 7.18
N PRO A 54 -5.23 9.57 6.63
CA PRO A 54 -4.96 10.02 5.27
C PRO A 54 -4.66 8.88 4.26
N TRP A 55 -4.84 7.62 4.64
CA TRP A 55 -4.50 6.45 3.81
C TRP A 55 -5.67 5.95 2.96
N ALA A 56 -6.90 6.35 3.30
CA ALA A 56 -8.10 6.08 2.53
C ALA A 56 -8.80 7.38 2.11
N ARG A 57 -9.41 7.37 0.93
CA ARG A 57 -10.16 8.51 0.38
C ARG A 57 -11.63 8.39 0.72
N LEU A 58 -12.14 9.35 1.48
CA LEU A 58 -13.57 9.58 1.56
C LEU A 58 -14.06 10.15 0.21
N LEU A 59 -15.02 9.48 -0.41
CA LEU A 59 -15.58 9.88 -1.69
C LEU A 59 -16.49 11.10 -1.53
N GLY A 60 -16.37 12.07 -2.42
CA GLY A 60 -17.24 13.25 -2.45
C GLY A 60 -18.49 13.03 -3.29
N SER A 61 -19.20 14.13 -3.56
CA SER A 61 -20.44 14.12 -4.35
C SER A 61 -20.26 13.56 -5.76
N GLU A 62 -19.03 13.57 -6.29
CA GLU A 62 -18.70 12.97 -7.59
C GLU A 62 -18.98 11.46 -7.67
N ALA A 63 -19.05 10.78 -6.51
CA ALA A 63 -19.30 9.35 -6.44
C ALA A 63 -20.79 8.98 -6.34
N GLY A 64 -21.70 9.96 -6.42
CA GLY A 64 -23.14 9.71 -6.42
C GLY A 64 -23.61 8.98 -5.16
N SER A 65 -24.13 7.76 -5.31
CA SER A 65 -24.62 6.94 -4.19
C SER A 65 -23.53 6.50 -3.22
N GLU A 66 -22.26 6.54 -3.61
CA GLU A 66 -21.12 6.21 -2.75
C GLU A 66 -20.53 7.45 -2.03
N ASN A 67 -21.14 8.63 -2.20
CA ASN A 67 -20.73 9.86 -1.52
C ASN A 67 -20.71 9.65 0.01
N GLY A 68 -19.61 10.05 0.66
CA GLY A 68 -19.40 9.86 2.09
C GLY A 68 -18.97 8.45 2.51
N THR A 69 -18.69 7.56 1.55
CA THR A 69 -18.09 6.24 1.79
C THR A 69 -16.64 6.20 1.32
N PHE A 70 -15.94 5.09 1.55
CA PHE A 70 -14.62 4.84 0.96
C PHE A 70 -14.71 4.11 -0.40
N GLY A 71 -15.93 3.76 -0.85
CA GLY A 71 -16.23 2.96 -2.03
C GLY A 71 -15.84 1.49 -1.89
N MET A 72 -15.63 0.81 -3.01
CA MET A 72 -15.26 -0.60 -3.03
C MET A 72 -13.75 -0.84 -3.05
N CYS A 73 -13.33 -1.96 -2.45
CA CYS A 73 -11.98 -2.51 -2.45
C CYS A 73 -11.49 -2.76 -3.89
N GLY A 74 -10.31 -2.24 -4.22
CA GLY A 74 -9.63 -2.56 -5.49
C GLY A 74 -8.40 -1.67 -5.72
N ALA A 75 -7.91 -1.63 -6.96
CA ALA A 75 -6.75 -0.81 -7.34
C ALA A 75 -6.88 0.66 -6.86
N ARG A 76 -8.07 1.24 -6.92
CA ARG A 76 -8.36 2.62 -6.48
C ARG A 76 -8.04 2.87 -5.00
N THR A 77 -8.42 1.94 -4.12
CA THR A 77 -8.22 2.11 -2.67
C THR A 77 -6.75 1.95 -2.31
N GLU A 78 -6.10 0.93 -2.87
CA GLU A 78 -4.69 0.61 -2.58
C GLU A 78 -3.74 1.67 -3.17
N GLN A 79 -3.96 2.12 -4.41
CA GLN A 79 -3.13 3.15 -5.04
C GLN A 79 -3.23 4.49 -4.29
N PHE A 80 -4.42 4.82 -3.74
CA PHE A 80 -4.59 6.03 -2.95
C PHE A 80 -3.68 6.02 -1.71
N ALA A 81 -3.67 4.91 -0.97
CA ALA A 81 -2.80 4.72 0.18
C ALA A 81 -1.31 4.85 -0.20
N ILE A 82 -0.89 4.22 -1.30
CA ILE A 82 0.49 4.30 -1.81
C ILE A 82 0.86 5.74 -2.17
N GLY A 83 -0.01 6.46 -2.88
CA GLY A 83 0.21 7.88 -3.20
C GLY A 83 0.41 8.73 -1.95
N SER A 84 -0.41 8.50 -0.92
CA SER A 84 -0.31 9.18 0.38
C SER A 84 1.00 8.85 1.12
N ILE A 85 1.49 7.61 1.04
CA ILE A 85 2.78 7.20 1.61
C ILE A 85 3.95 7.86 0.88
N ILE A 86 3.99 7.81 -0.46
CA ILE A 86 5.08 8.43 -1.24
C ILE A 86 5.15 9.92 -0.95
N TYR A 87 3.99 10.56 -0.87
CA TYR A 87 3.89 11.95 -0.47
C TYR A 87 4.41 12.18 0.96
N SER A 88 4.12 11.28 1.90
CA SER A 88 4.59 11.38 3.30
C SER A 88 6.11 11.36 3.44
N MET A 89 6.77 10.61 2.57
CA MET A 89 8.23 10.50 2.55
C MET A 89 8.90 11.82 2.13
N LYS A 90 8.18 12.74 1.47
CA LYS A 90 8.69 14.09 1.12
C LYS A 90 8.74 15.06 2.33
N GLY A 91 8.34 14.63 3.52
CA GLY A 91 8.59 15.35 4.79
C GLY A 91 7.34 15.83 5.56
N GLU A 92 7.51 15.89 6.90
CA GLU A 92 6.62 16.33 7.99
C GLU A 92 5.10 16.49 7.69
N ILE A 93 4.41 15.39 7.35
CA ILE A 93 2.94 15.38 7.22
C ILE A 93 2.26 15.88 8.48
N VAL A 94 2.64 15.41 9.67
CA VAL A 94 1.86 15.71 10.89
C VAL A 94 1.82 17.22 11.16
N LYS A 95 2.97 17.91 11.10
CA LYS A 95 3.03 19.37 11.30
C LYS A 95 2.40 20.16 10.15
N ARG A 96 2.47 19.66 8.91
CA ARG A 96 1.88 20.33 7.74
C ARG A 96 0.37 20.12 7.64
N LEU A 97 -0.13 18.93 7.99
CA LEU A 97 -1.54 18.56 8.08
C LEU A 97 -2.24 19.30 9.22
N GLN A 98 -1.61 19.39 10.40
CA GLN A 98 -2.06 20.27 11.50
C GLN A 98 -2.20 21.74 11.06
N LYS A 99 -1.40 22.17 10.08
CA LYS A 99 -1.39 23.54 9.53
C LYS A 99 -2.12 23.67 8.19
N MET A 100 -2.74 22.61 7.68
CA MET A 100 -3.41 22.57 6.36
C MET A 100 -2.51 23.00 5.18
N VAL A 101 -1.19 22.81 5.28
CA VAL A 101 -0.22 23.19 4.24
C VAL A 101 0.10 21.99 3.35
N PHE A 102 -0.53 21.94 2.18
CA PHE A 102 -0.14 21.01 1.13
C PHE A 102 1.18 21.49 0.47
N PRO A 103 2.21 20.64 0.30
CA PRO A 103 3.40 20.92 -0.49
C PRO A 103 3.05 21.17 -1.95
N THR A 104 3.83 22.05 -2.57
CA THR A 104 3.86 22.21 -4.00
C THR A 104 4.39 20.93 -4.65
N LEU A 105 3.61 20.36 -5.57
CA LEU A 105 4.07 19.34 -6.49
C LEU A 105 4.93 20.06 -7.55
N ASN A 106 6.21 19.69 -7.69
CA ASN A 106 7.17 20.37 -8.57
C ASN A 106 7.21 19.75 -9.98
N GLY A 107 6.27 18.86 -10.29
CA GLY A 107 6.09 18.28 -11.63
C GLY A 107 7.06 17.16 -12.00
N GLY A 108 7.78 16.58 -11.03
CA GLY A 108 8.64 15.42 -11.27
C GLY A 108 7.84 14.12 -11.48
N ASP A 109 8.48 13.05 -11.96
CA ASP A 109 7.81 11.76 -12.20
C ASP A 109 7.13 11.18 -10.94
N LEU A 110 7.71 11.42 -9.75
CA LEU A 110 7.09 11.06 -8.48
C LEU A 110 5.80 11.84 -8.21
N ASP A 111 5.74 13.13 -8.58
CA ASP A 111 4.52 13.94 -8.40
C ASP A 111 3.41 13.46 -9.33
N ARG A 112 3.76 13.06 -10.56
CA ARG A 112 2.82 12.47 -11.51
C ARG A 112 2.22 11.17 -10.96
N ILE A 113 3.04 10.29 -10.38
CA ILE A 113 2.57 9.04 -9.77
C ILE A 113 1.64 9.33 -8.58
N ILE A 114 2.02 10.25 -7.68
CA ILE A 114 1.17 10.65 -6.54
C ILE A 114 -0.19 11.15 -7.02
N GLU A 115 -0.21 12.06 -8.00
CA GLU A 115 -1.45 12.63 -8.53
C GLU A 115 -2.34 11.56 -9.17
N ARG A 116 -1.76 10.67 -9.98
CA ARG A 116 -2.51 9.56 -10.59
C ARG A 116 -3.07 8.64 -9.52
N CYS A 117 -2.28 8.25 -8.52
CA CYS A 117 -2.74 7.46 -7.39
C CYS A 117 -3.96 8.09 -6.71
N TRP A 118 -3.90 9.37 -6.37
CA TRP A 118 -5.02 10.03 -5.68
C TRP A 118 -6.30 10.14 -6.52
N LYS A 119 -6.14 10.25 -7.84
CA LYS A 119 -7.25 10.33 -8.79
C LYS A 119 -7.77 8.96 -9.25
N GLY A 120 -7.16 7.86 -8.81
CA GLY A 120 -7.53 6.51 -9.29
C GLY A 120 -7.11 6.28 -10.75
N GLY A 121 -6.00 6.88 -11.19
CA GLY A 121 -5.54 6.88 -12.58
C GLY A 121 -4.86 5.59 -13.05
N PHE A 122 -4.78 4.57 -12.20
CA PHE A 122 -4.32 3.22 -12.54
C PHE A 122 -5.50 2.25 -12.48
N SER A 123 -5.73 1.51 -13.57
CA SER A 123 -6.79 0.50 -13.66
C SER A 123 -6.47 -0.76 -12.86
N SER A 124 -5.18 -1.06 -12.71
CA SER A 124 -4.64 -2.14 -11.88
C SER A 124 -3.40 -1.68 -11.12
N LEU A 125 -3.02 -2.41 -10.06
CA LEU A 125 -1.76 -2.20 -9.36
C LEU A 125 -0.55 -2.69 -10.17
N CYS A 126 -0.79 -3.55 -11.16
CA CYS A 126 0.21 -3.88 -12.18
C CYS A 126 0.59 -2.63 -13.02
N ASP A 127 -0.40 -1.81 -13.43
CA ASP A 127 -0.13 -0.57 -14.18
C ASP A 127 0.69 0.42 -13.34
N LEU A 128 0.37 0.54 -12.05
CA LEU A 128 1.14 1.36 -11.10
C LEU A 128 2.57 0.83 -10.95
N LEU A 129 2.75 -0.50 -10.86
CA LEU A 129 4.06 -1.13 -10.79
C LEU A 129 4.89 -0.85 -12.05
N GLU A 130 4.30 -0.98 -13.24
CA GLU A 130 5.00 -0.70 -14.51
C GLU A 130 5.44 0.76 -14.61
N GLU A 131 4.61 1.72 -14.18
CA GLU A 131 5.02 3.12 -14.15
C GLU A 131 6.10 3.38 -13.08
N ALA A 132 5.98 2.76 -11.90
CA ALA A 132 6.97 2.90 -10.83
C ALA A 132 8.36 2.39 -11.24
N LYS A 133 8.45 1.39 -12.14
CA LYS A 133 9.73 0.90 -12.71
C LYS A 133 10.48 1.96 -13.52
N LEU A 134 9.78 2.99 -13.99
CA LEU A 134 10.36 4.08 -14.79
C LEU A 134 11.01 5.14 -13.92
N LEU A 135 10.78 5.13 -12.60
CA LEU A 135 11.40 6.08 -11.67
C LEU A 135 12.92 5.93 -11.62
N HIS A 136 13.61 7.06 -11.52
CA HIS A 136 15.05 7.09 -11.28
C HIS A 136 15.39 6.35 -9.97
N GLY A 137 16.39 5.47 -9.99
CA GLY A 137 16.77 4.64 -8.84
C GLY A 137 16.03 3.29 -8.73
N ALA A 138 14.96 3.05 -9.49
CA ALA A 138 14.21 1.79 -9.45
C ALA A 138 15.02 0.54 -9.87
N LYS A 139 16.16 0.75 -10.55
CA LYS A 139 17.08 -0.32 -11.03
C LYS A 139 18.36 -0.46 -10.18
N GLN A 140 18.56 0.40 -9.17
CA GLN A 140 19.86 0.52 -8.48
C GLN A 140 19.94 -0.22 -7.14
N LEU A 141 18.81 -0.61 -6.54
CA LEU A 141 18.80 -1.37 -5.30
C LEU A 141 18.69 -2.88 -5.59
N PRO A 142 19.37 -3.75 -4.80
CA PRO A 142 19.09 -5.18 -4.81
C PRO A 142 17.59 -5.38 -4.63
N ARG A 143 17.01 -6.37 -5.31
CA ARG A 143 15.62 -6.75 -5.03
C ARG A 143 15.62 -7.59 -3.77
N ALA A 144 14.60 -7.44 -2.91
CA ALA A 144 14.37 -8.36 -1.81
C ALA A 144 14.56 -9.81 -2.27
N THR A 145 15.36 -10.56 -1.53
CA THR A 145 15.50 -12.00 -1.76
C THR A 145 14.18 -12.64 -1.40
N SER A 146 13.55 -13.33 -2.36
CA SER A 146 12.36 -14.12 -2.08
C SER A 146 12.70 -15.15 -1.01
N LEU A 147 11.87 -15.25 0.04
CA LEU A 147 11.98 -16.35 0.99
C LEU A 147 11.95 -17.67 0.22
N SER A 148 12.87 -18.57 0.57
CA SER A 148 12.85 -19.92 0.01
C SER A 148 11.61 -20.66 0.50
N ARG A 149 11.29 -21.77 -0.16
CA ARG A 149 10.17 -22.61 0.27
C ARG A 149 10.44 -23.19 1.66
N GLU A 150 11.70 -23.52 1.89
CA GLU A 150 12.23 -23.99 3.16
C GLU A 150 12.04 -22.96 4.26
N ASP A 151 12.40 -21.69 4.02
CA ASP A 151 12.18 -20.59 4.98
C ASP A 151 10.68 -20.43 5.31
N CYS A 152 9.82 -20.48 4.30
CA CYS A 152 8.38 -20.36 4.48
C CYS A 152 7.80 -21.53 5.30
N ASP A 153 8.29 -22.75 5.07
CA ASP A 153 7.82 -23.94 5.77
C ASP A 153 8.31 -23.96 7.23
N GLU A 154 9.53 -23.47 7.49
CA GLU A 154 10.08 -23.32 8.84
C GLU A 154 9.29 -22.28 9.65
N ILE A 155 9.10 -21.07 9.10
CA ILE A 155 8.31 -20.01 9.75
C ILE A 155 6.88 -20.48 9.99
N ARG A 156 6.25 -21.16 9.01
CA ARG A 156 4.90 -21.71 9.20
C ARG A 156 4.85 -22.67 10.37
N LYS A 157 5.84 -23.56 10.50
CA LYS A 157 5.89 -24.54 11.58
C LYS A 157 6.01 -23.85 12.95
N GLU A 158 6.85 -22.82 13.05
CA GLU A 158 6.98 -22.02 14.26
C GLU A 158 5.67 -21.30 14.60
N CYS A 159 5.00 -20.66 13.63
CA CYS A 159 3.71 -20.00 13.86
C CYS A 159 2.65 -20.98 14.35
N VAL A 160 2.57 -22.19 13.78
CA VAL A 160 1.62 -23.22 14.22
C VAL A 160 1.87 -23.59 15.69
N LEU A 161 3.14 -23.80 16.07
CA LEU A 161 3.49 -24.10 17.46
C LEU A 161 3.09 -22.96 18.41
N LEU A 162 3.34 -21.71 18.02
CA LEU A 162 2.98 -20.54 18.84
C LEU A 162 1.45 -20.40 19.03
N VAL A 163 0.65 -20.78 18.04
CA VAL A 163 -0.82 -20.83 18.16
C VAL A 163 -1.25 -21.98 19.07
N GLU A 164 -0.66 -23.17 18.89
CA GLU A 164 -0.94 -24.35 19.72
C GLU A 164 -0.58 -24.12 21.21
N ASP A 165 0.51 -23.39 21.46
CA ASP A 165 0.97 -23.02 22.80
C ASP A 165 0.18 -21.85 23.41
N GLY A 166 -0.77 -21.27 22.67
CA GLY A 166 -1.62 -20.16 23.12
C GLY A 166 -0.90 -18.80 23.24
N LEU A 167 0.26 -18.66 22.60
CA LEU A 167 1.05 -17.42 22.57
C LEU A 167 0.59 -16.46 21.47
N LEU A 168 -0.06 -16.98 20.43
CA LEU A 168 -0.76 -16.22 19.40
C LEU A 168 -2.23 -16.65 19.42
N ALA A 169 -3.14 -15.67 19.58
CA ALA A 169 -4.58 -15.88 19.72
C ALA A 169 -5.33 -15.54 18.43
#